data_AF-A0A410Q1Y4-F1
#
_entry.id   AF-A0A410Q1Y4-F1
#
_cell.length_a   1.000
_cell.length_b   1.000
_cell.length_c   1.000
_cell.angle_alpha   90.00
_cell.angle_beta   90.00
_cell.angle_gamma   90.00
#
_symmetry.space_group_name_H-M   'P 1'
#
loop_
_entity.id
_entity.type
_entity.pdbx_description
1 polymer ?
#
loop_
_entity_poly.entity_id
_entity_poly.type
_entity_poly.pdbx_seq_one_letter_code
_entity_poly.pdbx_strand_id
1 'polypeptide(L)'
;MKKAKILSLAFALSLSIACLGAPVSATSSPYVQSDTTVPFTRMQGETYQVKFTVRGTHADPKIAAGDGSVLQTLNVAKTKDSSGNDVYYFKVKATGAPGTSSAIYTTLPGQSAVRHFVITVSKPLTAQEIADNLKEGGLPIGNIIVYTAETDDNQLLGRPNQYISRVRFADNTVDQSDSNDPVGGSIETFNNSSDLEVRKEYCEAISKSIPIFAQYYYVNGNYLLRIDNAVTLENAKKYEEAFAKIK
;
A
#
# COMPACT_ATOMS: atom_id res chain seq x y z
N MET A 1 46.91 69.15 67.13
CA MET A 1 45.84 70.16 67.33
C MET A 1 44.94 70.20 66.10
N LYS A 2 43.62 70.36 66.31
CA LYS A 2 42.50 70.55 65.33
C LYS A 2 42.02 69.26 64.65
N LYS A 3 41.01 68.55 65.16
CA LYS A 3 39.54 68.76 65.12
C LYS A 3 38.92 68.85 63.71
N ALA A 4 38.33 67.71 63.31
CA ALA A 4 37.05 67.45 62.63
C ALA A 4 36.63 68.22 61.37
N LYS A 5 36.16 67.46 60.36
CA LYS A 5 34.82 67.63 59.77
C LYS A 5 34.35 66.32 59.11
N ILE A 6 33.20 65.86 59.58
CA ILE A 6 32.38 64.79 59.01
C ILE A 6 31.67 65.39 57.79
N LEU A 7 31.69 64.69 56.65
CA LEU A 7 30.79 64.96 55.54
C LEU A 7 30.13 63.64 55.11
N SER A 8 28.83 63.58 55.36
CA SER A 8 27.89 62.54 55.00
C SER A 8 27.75 62.42 53.48
N LEU A 9 28.01 61.23 52.93
CA LEU A 9 27.69 60.89 51.55
C LEU A 9 26.48 59.94 51.55
N ALA A 10 25.32 60.46 51.17
CA ALA A 10 24.09 59.69 51.03
C ALA A 10 24.18 58.84 49.76
N PHE A 11 24.02 57.52 49.90
CA PHE A 11 23.96 56.57 48.78
C PHE A 11 22.51 56.51 48.29
N ALA A 12 22.21 57.14 47.16
CA ALA A 12 20.91 57.04 46.51
C ALA A 12 20.79 55.67 45.81
N LEU A 13 19.98 54.78 46.37
CA LEU A 13 19.64 53.50 45.77
C LEU A 13 18.63 53.73 44.62
N SER A 14 19.12 53.82 43.38
CA SER A 14 18.25 53.85 42.20
C SER A 14 17.67 52.45 41.97
N LEU A 15 16.39 52.26 42.30
CA LEU A 15 15.64 51.06 41.99
C LEU A 15 15.25 51.09 40.50
N SER A 16 16.11 50.56 39.63
CA SER A 16 15.79 50.30 38.23
C SER A 16 14.79 49.14 38.17
N ILE A 17 13.52 49.45 37.91
CA ILE A 17 12.50 48.47 37.53
C ILE A 17 12.93 47.87 36.20
N ALA A 18 13.45 46.64 36.22
CA ALA A 18 13.62 45.84 35.04
C ALA A 18 12.23 45.38 34.58
N CYS A 19 11.74 45.96 33.48
CA CYS A 19 10.60 45.38 32.76
C CYS A 19 11.03 44.01 32.22
N LEU A 20 10.76 42.95 32.99
CA LEU A 20 10.76 41.58 32.50
C LEU A 20 9.61 41.48 31.50
N GLY A 21 9.91 41.64 30.21
CA GLY A 21 8.99 41.25 29.15
C GLY A 21 8.61 39.79 29.37
N ALA A 22 7.31 39.50 29.37
CA ALA A 22 6.82 38.13 29.43
C ALA A 22 7.51 37.27 28.36
N PRO A 23 7.78 35.97 28.61
CA PRO A 23 8.31 35.11 27.56
C PRO A 23 7.29 35.08 26.42
N VAL A 24 7.68 35.67 25.28
CA VAL A 24 6.93 35.50 24.03
C VAL A 24 7.13 34.05 23.63
N SER A 25 6.16 33.20 23.93
CA SER A 25 6.11 31.84 23.41
C SER A 25 6.21 31.91 21.89
N ALA A 26 7.34 31.48 21.34
CA ALA A 26 7.51 31.36 19.90
C ALA A 26 6.46 30.36 19.39
N THR A 27 5.41 30.86 18.74
CA THR A 27 4.48 30.00 18.01
C THR A 27 5.27 29.35 16.88
N SER A 28 5.28 28.02 16.84
CA SER A 28 5.93 27.28 15.75
C SER A 28 5.32 27.71 14.41
N SER A 29 6.15 27.84 13.38
CA SER A 29 5.69 28.19 12.04
C SER A 29 4.62 27.20 11.57
N PRO A 30 3.57 27.67 10.88
CA PRO A 30 2.51 26.79 10.40
C PRO A 30 3.06 25.75 9.43
N TYR A 31 2.53 24.53 9.47
CA TYR A 31 2.99 23.43 8.63
C TYR A 31 1.84 22.46 8.34
N VAL A 32 2.06 21.58 7.36
CA VAL A 32 1.12 20.48 7.07
C VAL A 32 1.75 19.16 7.53
N GLN A 33 1.07 18.47 8.43
CA GLN A 33 1.46 17.16 8.93
C GLN A 33 0.83 16.07 8.07
N SER A 34 1.61 15.10 7.59
CA SER A 34 1.08 13.89 6.95
C SER A 34 1.01 12.73 7.93
N ASP A 35 0.03 11.85 7.77
CA ASP A 35 0.00 10.55 8.47
C ASP A 35 0.89 9.49 7.81
N THR A 36 1.52 9.81 6.67
CA THR A 36 2.48 8.94 5.97
C THR A 36 3.70 9.74 5.54
N THR A 37 4.89 9.20 5.78
CA THR A 37 6.17 9.87 5.45
C THR A 37 7.17 8.95 4.78
N VAL A 38 6.88 7.65 4.75
CA VAL A 38 7.77 6.62 4.20
C VAL A 38 7.35 6.32 2.77
N PRO A 39 8.30 6.23 1.81
CA PRO A 39 8.00 5.76 0.46
C PRO A 39 7.42 4.35 0.47
N PHE A 40 6.48 4.07 -0.43
CA PHE A 40 5.90 2.74 -0.56
C PHE A 40 5.43 2.48 -1.99
N THR A 41 5.01 1.23 -2.23
CA THR A 41 4.55 0.76 -3.53
C THR A 41 3.04 0.56 -3.53
N ARG A 42 2.40 0.81 -4.68
CA ARG A 42 0.98 0.48 -4.92
C ARG A 42 0.82 -0.19 -6.26
N MET A 43 -0.01 -1.24 -6.32
CA MET A 43 -0.30 -1.90 -7.59
C MET A 43 -1.03 -0.92 -8.52
N GLN A 44 -0.71 -1.02 -9.81
CA GLN A 44 -1.39 -0.25 -10.84
C GLN A 44 -2.91 -0.47 -10.74
N GLY A 45 -3.67 0.62 -10.84
CA GLY A 45 -5.12 0.63 -10.68
C GLY A 45 -5.60 0.84 -9.25
N GLU A 46 -4.79 0.57 -8.23
CA GLU A 46 -5.19 0.76 -6.83
C GLU A 46 -5.26 2.23 -6.43
N THR A 47 -6.09 2.50 -5.42
CA THR A 47 -6.21 3.83 -4.83
C THR A 47 -5.54 3.89 -3.47
N TYR A 48 -5.06 5.08 -3.11
CA TYR A 48 -4.54 5.37 -1.80
C TYR A 48 -5.06 6.72 -1.32
N GLN A 49 -5.36 6.83 -0.03
CA GLN A 49 -5.83 8.06 0.60
C GLN A 49 -4.89 8.41 1.76
N VAL A 50 -4.30 9.60 1.68
CA VAL A 50 -3.47 10.18 2.74
C VAL A 50 -4.25 11.22 3.52
N LYS A 51 -4.00 11.32 4.83
CA LYS A 51 -4.51 12.39 5.67
C LYS A 51 -3.42 13.45 5.88
N PHE A 52 -3.79 14.70 5.63
CA PHE A 52 -2.99 15.86 5.99
C PHE A 52 -3.69 16.68 7.06
N THR A 53 -2.97 17.14 8.08
CA THR A 53 -3.47 18.05 9.12
C THR A 53 -2.70 19.35 9.05
N VAL A 54 -3.40 20.48 8.87
CA VAL A 54 -2.79 21.81 8.88
C VAL A 54 -2.63 22.26 10.34
N ARG A 55 -1.43 22.69 10.72
CA ARG A 55 -1.08 23.09 12.09
C ARG A 55 -0.68 24.56 12.11
N GLY A 56 -1.13 25.29 13.13
CA GLY A 56 -0.78 26.71 13.35
C GLY A 56 -1.44 27.71 12.39
N THR A 57 -2.31 27.26 11.49
CA THR A 57 -3.08 28.10 10.56
C THR A 57 -4.34 27.38 10.07
N HIS A 58 -5.28 28.14 9.51
CA HIS A 58 -6.44 27.64 8.78
C HIS A 58 -6.34 27.93 7.27
N ALA A 59 -5.17 28.32 6.78
CA ALA A 59 -4.90 28.53 5.37
C ALA A 59 -4.95 27.20 4.59
N ASP A 60 -5.55 27.25 3.40
CA ASP A 60 -5.70 26.06 2.57
C ASP A 60 -4.39 25.73 1.83
N PRO A 61 -3.81 24.53 2.01
CA PRO A 61 -2.65 24.11 1.26
C PRO A 61 -3.04 23.68 -0.17
N LYS A 62 -2.19 24.00 -1.14
CA LYS A 62 -2.20 23.30 -2.44
C LYS A 62 -1.63 21.90 -2.24
N ILE A 63 -2.39 20.85 -2.56
CA ILE A 63 -1.96 19.45 -2.50
C ILE A 63 -1.77 18.93 -3.93
N ALA A 64 -0.65 18.26 -4.21
CA ALA A 64 -0.30 17.79 -5.55
C ALA A 64 0.38 16.41 -5.54
N ALA A 65 0.16 15.63 -6.60
CA ALA A 65 0.70 14.29 -6.80
C ALA A 65 1.52 14.17 -8.11
N GLY A 66 2.35 15.18 -8.39
CA GLY A 66 3.01 15.34 -9.68
C GLY A 66 2.08 15.93 -10.74
N ASP A 67 2.22 15.46 -11.99
CA ASP A 67 1.51 15.97 -13.16
C ASP A 67 0.23 15.18 -13.52
N GLY A 68 -0.09 14.12 -12.77
CA GLY A 68 -1.24 13.26 -13.01
C GLY A 68 -0.96 12.01 -13.86
N SER A 69 0.23 11.88 -14.46
CA SER A 69 0.57 10.73 -15.32
C SER A 69 0.78 9.43 -14.53
N VAL A 70 1.50 9.52 -13.40
CA VAL A 70 1.78 8.36 -12.53
C VAL A 70 0.71 8.17 -11.46
N LEU A 71 0.28 9.28 -10.83
CA LEU A 71 -0.76 9.29 -9.80
C LEU A 71 -1.89 10.22 -10.23
N GLN A 72 -3.03 9.66 -10.56
CA GLN A 72 -4.23 10.43 -10.85
C GLN A 72 -4.89 10.90 -9.55
N THR A 73 -5.02 12.21 -9.35
CA THR A 73 -5.82 12.76 -8.24
C THR A 73 -7.30 12.44 -8.48
N LEU A 74 -7.95 11.79 -7.52
CA LEU A 74 -9.37 11.43 -7.59
C LEU A 74 -10.24 12.37 -6.77
N ASN A 75 -9.83 12.69 -5.54
CA ASN A 75 -10.64 13.49 -4.62
C ASN A 75 -9.75 14.19 -3.58
N VAL A 76 -10.17 15.38 -3.14
CA VAL A 76 -9.65 16.08 -1.98
C VAL A 76 -10.82 16.50 -1.10
N ALA A 77 -10.98 15.88 0.06
CA ALA A 77 -12.03 16.22 1.01
C ALA A 77 -11.45 16.96 2.22
N LYS A 78 -12.05 18.10 2.60
CA LYS A 78 -11.67 18.90 3.78
C LYS A 78 -12.65 18.65 4.92
N THR A 79 -12.12 18.49 6.13
CA THR A 79 -12.89 18.41 7.39
C THR A 79 -12.10 19.09 8.52
N LYS A 80 -12.56 18.96 9.76
CA LYS A 80 -11.84 19.35 10.97
C LYS A 80 -11.62 18.17 11.90
N ASP A 81 -10.50 18.15 12.61
CA ASP A 81 -10.29 17.22 13.72
C ASP A 81 -11.00 17.68 15.01
N SER A 82 -10.94 16.85 16.06
CA SER A 82 -11.53 17.16 17.37
C SER A 82 -10.94 18.40 18.04
N SER A 83 -9.77 18.86 17.59
CA SER A 83 -9.08 20.04 18.08
C SER A 83 -9.32 21.27 17.19
N GLY A 84 -10.17 21.17 16.17
CA GLY A 84 -10.53 22.25 15.25
C GLY A 84 -9.55 22.50 14.10
N ASN A 85 -8.47 21.72 14.00
CA ASN A 85 -7.49 21.85 12.91
C ASN A 85 -8.10 21.39 11.59
N ASP A 86 -7.73 22.03 10.48
CA ASP A 86 -8.17 21.59 9.16
C ASP A 86 -7.47 20.30 8.74
N VAL A 87 -8.25 19.34 8.28
CA VAL A 87 -7.80 18.02 7.84
C VAL A 87 -8.22 17.79 6.40
N TYR A 88 -7.28 17.30 5.59
CA TYR A 88 -7.51 16.96 4.19
C TYR A 88 -7.32 15.45 3.98
N TYR A 89 -8.30 14.82 3.36
CA TYR A 89 -8.20 13.46 2.84
C TYR A 89 -7.97 13.53 1.34
N PHE A 90 -6.75 13.26 0.91
CA PHE A 90 -6.30 13.36 -0.47
C PHE A 90 -6.19 11.97 -1.07
N LYS A 91 -7.04 11.65 -2.05
CA LYS A 91 -7.14 10.33 -2.67
C LYS A 91 -6.55 10.35 -4.08
N VAL A 92 -5.63 9.42 -4.34
CA VAL A 92 -4.98 9.19 -5.64
C VAL A 92 -5.21 7.77 -6.14
N LYS A 93 -5.08 7.56 -7.45
CA LYS A 93 -5.02 6.25 -8.10
C LYS A 93 -3.67 6.08 -8.78
N ALA A 94 -3.03 4.91 -8.60
CA ALA A 94 -1.81 4.55 -9.32
C ALA A 94 -2.16 4.22 -10.79
N THR A 95 -1.77 5.07 -11.73
CA THR A 95 -2.09 4.91 -13.17
C THR A 95 -0.86 4.73 -14.05
N GLY A 96 0.30 5.16 -13.57
CA GLY A 96 1.57 5.06 -14.29
C GLY A 96 1.96 3.62 -14.62
N ALA A 97 2.95 3.46 -15.50
CA ALA A 97 3.53 2.15 -15.78
C ALA A 97 4.25 1.58 -14.54
N PRO A 98 4.28 0.25 -14.35
CA PRO A 98 5.07 -0.37 -13.29
C PRO A 98 6.53 0.13 -13.27
N GLY A 99 7.03 0.44 -12.08
CA GLY A 99 8.36 1.03 -11.86
C GLY A 99 8.41 2.56 -11.90
N THR A 100 7.36 3.23 -12.37
CA THR A 100 7.28 4.70 -12.31
C THR A 100 6.87 5.18 -10.91
N SER A 101 7.26 6.40 -10.55
CA SER A 101 6.99 6.95 -9.22
C SER A 101 6.57 8.42 -9.30
N SER A 102 5.75 8.85 -8.34
CA SER A 102 5.45 10.27 -8.13
C SER A 102 5.39 10.60 -6.64
N ALA A 103 5.73 11.84 -6.31
CA ALA A 103 5.79 12.31 -4.94
C ALA A 103 4.57 13.16 -4.59
N ILE A 104 4.13 13.08 -3.33
CA ILE A 104 3.05 13.91 -2.80
C ILE A 104 3.63 15.15 -2.13
N TYR A 105 3.09 16.32 -2.51
CA TYR A 105 3.50 17.61 -2.00
C TYR A 105 2.34 18.38 -1.42
N THR A 106 2.65 19.21 -0.42
CA THR A 106 1.74 20.27 0.05
C THR A 106 2.45 21.61 0.02
N THR A 107 1.73 22.68 -0.33
CA THR A 107 2.26 24.04 -0.32
C THR A 107 1.27 24.95 0.42
N LEU A 108 1.63 25.44 1.60
CA LEU A 108 0.85 26.48 2.27
C LEU A 108 1.09 27.83 1.60
N PRO A 109 0.11 28.75 1.63
CA PRO A 109 0.29 30.09 1.09
C PRO A 109 1.54 30.79 1.68
N GLY A 110 2.39 31.31 0.80
CA GLY A 110 3.64 31.99 1.19
C GLY A 110 4.79 31.06 1.60
N GLN A 111 4.63 29.74 1.51
CA GLN A 111 5.68 28.76 1.80
C GLN A 111 6.18 28.04 0.53
N SER A 112 7.39 27.48 0.62
CA SER A 112 7.88 26.53 -0.39
C SER A 112 7.13 25.20 -0.28
N ALA A 113 7.04 24.46 -1.39
CA ALA A 113 6.42 23.15 -1.39
C ALA A 113 7.19 22.16 -0.50
N VAL A 114 6.46 21.40 0.32
CA VAL A 114 7.01 20.34 1.17
C VAL A 114 6.69 18.99 0.56
N ARG A 115 7.72 18.16 0.35
CA ARG A 115 7.58 16.76 -0.09
C ARG A 115 7.31 15.87 1.12
N HIS A 116 6.28 15.02 1.06
CA HIS A 116 5.93 14.11 2.16
C HIS A 116 6.45 12.70 1.94
N PHE A 117 6.11 12.08 0.81
CA PHE A 117 6.51 10.71 0.48
C PHE A 117 6.40 10.48 -1.02
N VAL A 118 6.86 9.31 -1.46
CA VAL A 118 6.84 8.84 -2.85
C VAL A 118 6.00 7.57 -2.93
N ILE A 119 5.14 7.48 -3.94
CA ILE A 119 4.47 6.24 -4.30
C ILE A 119 5.08 5.73 -5.61
N THR A 120 5.54 4.49 -5.60
CA THR A 120 5.97 3.76 -6.80
C THR A 120 4.87 2.82 -7.26
N VAL A 121 4.61 2.78 -8.57
CA VAL A 121 3.63 1.86 -9.14
C VAL A 121 4.27 0.48 -9.31
N SER A 122 3.61 -0.58 -8.83
CA SER A 122 3.97 -1.97 -9.13
C SER A 122 3.02 -2.63 -10.12
N LYS A 123 3.48 -3.74 -10.69
CA LYS A 123 2.64 -4.74 -11.35
C LYS A 123 2.18 -5.80 -10.33
N PRO A 124 1.09 -6.54 -10.61
CA PRO A 124 0.80 -7.78 -9.91
C PRO A 124 1.97 -8.76 -10.01
N LEU A 125 2.18 -9.59 -8.98
CA LEU A 125 3.07 -10.74 -9.07
C LEU A 125 2.59 -11.69 -10.18
N THR A 126 3.53 -12.35 -10.83
CA THR A 126 3.25 -13.45 -11.75
C THR A 126 2.83 -14.70 -10.98
N ALA A 127 2.11 -15.60 -11.64
CA ALA A 127 1.72 -16.87 -11.03
C ALA A 127 2.94 -17.73 -10.66
N GLN A 128 4.04 -17.62 -11.42
CA GLN A 128 5.30 -18.27 -11.11
C GLN A 128 5.94 -17.70 -9.83
N GLU A 129 6.08 -16.37 -9.72
CA GLU A 129 6.62 -15.73 -8.51
C GLU A 129 5.82 -16.15 -7.27
N ILE A 130 4.49 -16.25 -7.37
CA ILE A 130 3.65 -16.72 -6.25
C ILE A 130 3.96 -18.18 -5.93
N ALA A 131 4.00 -19.07 -6.92
CA ALA A 131 4.31 -20.48 -6.71
C ALA A 131 5.70 -20.69 -6.07
N ASP A 132 6.70 -19.93 -6.52
CA ASP A 132 8.05 -19.96 -5.97
C ASP A 132 8.06 -19.47 -4.51
N ASN A 133 7.38 -18.35 -4.20
CA ASN A 133 7.24 -17.86 -2.82
C ASN A 133 6.57 -18.89 -1.90
N LEU A 134 5.52 -19.57 -2.38
CA LEU A 134 4.82 -20.61 -1.61
C LEU A 134 5.71 -21.82 -1.37
N LYS A 135 6.50 -22.22 -2.38
CA LYS A 135 7.46 -23.31 -2.29
C LYS A 135 8.60 -23.00 -1.33
N GLU A 136 9.18 -21.81 -1.43
CA GLU A 136 10.19 -21.30 -0.51
C GLU A 136 9.65 -21.15 0.91
N GLY A 137 8.35 -20.90 1.05
CA GLY A 137 7.60 -20.91 2.31
C GLY A 137 7.40 -22.31 2.92
N GLY A 138 7.92 -23.37 2.29
CA GLY A 138 7.92 -24.73 2.82
C GLY A 138 6.71 -25.59 2.42
N LEU A 139 5.85 -25.10 1.52
CA LEU A 139 4.79 -25.94 0.98
C LEU A 139 5.37 -27.01 0.04
N PRO A 140 4.75 -28.20 -0.06
CA PRO A 140 5.27 -29.33 -0.83
C PRO A 140 5.09 -29.15 -2.35
N ILE A 141 5.35 -27.96 -2.89
CA ILE A 141 5.23 -27.66 -4.32
C ILE A 141 6.38 -28.32 -5.09
N GLY A 142 6.01 -29.22 -5.99
CA GLY A 142 6.90 -29.98 -6.86
C GLY A 142 7.17 -29.29 -8.19
N ASN A 143 6.91 -30.03 -9.27
CA ASN A 143 6.96 -29.57 -10.65
C ASN A 143 6.03 -28.36 -10.85
N ILE A 144 6.49 -27.34 -11.55
CA ILE A 144 5.73 -26.13 -11.86
C ILE A 144 5.73 -25.96 -13.38
N ILE A 145 4.56 -25.95 -13.98
CA ILE A 145 4.33 -25.66 -15.39
C ILE A 145 3.86 -24.21 -15.51
N VAL A 146 4.67 -23.39 -16.16
CA VAL A 146 4.34 -22.01 -16.49
C VAL A 146 3.71 -21.96 -17.88
N TYR A 147 2.51 -21.40 -17.97
CA TYR A 147 1.80 -21.30 -19.24
C TYR A 147 2.16 -20.03 -19.99
N THR A 148 2.26 -20.15 -21.31
CA THR A 148 2.28 -19.02 -22.25
C THR A 148 0.93 -18.91 -22.95
N ALA A 149 0.74 -17.88 -23.79
CA ALA A 149 -0.51 -17.70 -24.51
C ALA A 149 -0.78 -18.85 -25.49
N GLU A 150 0.30 -19.50 -25.96
CA GLU A 150 0.28 -20.62 -26.90
C GLU A 150 0.04 -21.96 -26.21
N THR A 151 0.52 -22.14 -24.97
CA THR A 151 0.41 -23.41 -24.24
C THR A 151 -0.76 -23.47 -23.28
N ASP A 152 -1.46 -22.36 -23.05
CA ASP A 152 -2.62 -22.30 -22.18
C ASP A 152 -3.82 -23.04 -22.81
N ASP A 153 -4.23 -24.15 -22.20
CA ASP A 153 -5.29 -25.02 -22.72
C ASP A 153 -6.64 -24.30 -22.88
N ASN A 154 -6.91 -23.30 -22.04
CA ASN A 154 -8.14 -22.50 -22.14
C ASN A 154 -8.02 -21.38 -23.20
N GLN A 155 -6.81 -21.08 -23.67
CA GLN A 155 -6.48 -19.99 -24.57
C GLN A 155 -6.96 -18.61 -24.08
N LEU A 156 -6.97 -18.38 -22.77
CA LEU A 156 -7.44 -17.12 -22.15
C LEU A 156 -6.27 -16.23 -21.69
N LEU A 157 -5.06 -16.78 -21.53
CA LEU A 157 -3.91 -16.03 -21.02
C LEU A 157 -3.66 -14.74 -21.83
N GLY A 158 -3.70 -13.60 -21.15
CA GLY A 158 -3.41 -12.28 -21.73
C GLY A 158 -4.55 -11.68 -22.56
N ARG A 159 -5.70 -12.35 -22.67
CA ARG A 159 -6.88 -11.77 -23.34
C ARG A 159 -7.53 -10.67 -22.47
N PRO A 160 -8.30 -9.74 -23.09
CA PRO A 160 -9.07 -8.76 -22.32
C PRO A 160 -9.96 -9.43 -21.27
N ASN A 161 -9.93 -8.89 -20.04
CA ASN A 161 -10.72 -9.36 -18.90
C ASN A 161 -10.42 -10.81 -18.45
N GLN A 162 -9.19 -11.29 -18.69
CA GLN A 162 -8.73 -12.64 -18.32
C GLN A 162 -7.45 -12.59 -17.47
N TYR A 163 -6.99 -13.76 -17.02
CA TYR A 163 -5.72 -13.86 -16.27
C TYR A 163 -4.53 -13.45 -17.14
N ILE A 164 -3.56 -12.78 -16.50
CA ILE A 164 -2.34 -12.26 -17.11
C ILE A 164 -1.12 -13.16 -16.88
N SER A 165 -1.23 -14.10 -15.93
CA SER A 165 -0.23 -15.16 -15.68
C SER A 165 -0.95 -16.38 -15.14
N ARG A 166 -0.44 -17.58 -15.47
CA ARG A 166 -0.97 -18.85 -14.98
C ARG A 166 0.15 -19.86 -14.79
N VAL A 167 0.08 -20.63 -13.71
CA VAL A 167 0.85 -21.87 -13.53
C VAL A 167 -0.04 -23.01 -13.09
N ARG A 168 0.41 -24.24 -13.33
CA ARG A 168 -0.06 -25.46 -12.67
C ARG A 168 1.11 -26.09 -11.93
N PHE A 169 0.87 -26.68 -10.78
CA PHE A 169 1.94 -27.24 -9.96
C PHE A 169 1.54 -28.57 -9.32
N ALA A 170 2.55 -29.41 -9.09
CA ALA A 170 2.40 -30.66 -8.35
C ALA A 170 2.42 -30.39 -6.84
N ASP A 171 1.59 -31.11 -6.09
CA ASP A 171 1.78 -31.29 -4.66
C ASP A 171 2.52 -32.62 -4.45
N ASN A 172 3.73 -32.59 -3.90
CA ASN A 172 4.58 -33.77 -3.68
C ASN A 172 4.01 -34.76 -2.64
N THR A 173 2.92 -34.41 -1.96
CA THR A 173 2.17 -35.33 -1.06
C THR A 173 1.09 -36.12 -1.80
N VAL A 174 0.87 -35.85 -3.09
CA VAL A 174 -0.08 -36.52 -3.96
C VAL A 174 0.66 -37.32 -5.04
N ASP A 175 0.15 -38.50 -5.35
CA ASP A 175 0.69 -39.34 -6.42
C ASP A 175 0.59 -38.63 -7.77
N GLN A 176 1.71 -38.56 -8.49
CA GLN A 176 1.80 -37.94 -9.81
C GLN A 176 1.84 -39.02 -10.89
N SER A 177 0.97 -38.91 -11.89
CA SER A 177 0.90 -39.86 -13.02
C SER A 177 1.41 -39.29 -14.34
N ASP A 178 1.29 -37.98 -14.55
CA ASP A 178 1.76 -37.28 -15.74
C ASP A 178 2.52 -36.01 -15.33
N SER A 179 3.79 -35.91 -15.76
CA SER A 179 4.59 -34.72 -15.51
C SER A 179 4.11 -33.49 -16.28
N ASN A 180 3.32 -33.66 -17.34
CA ASN A 180 2.73 -32.57 -18.12
C ASN A 180 1.36 -32.11 -17.58
N ASP A 181 0.74 -32.90 -16.70
CA ASP A 181 -0.50 -32.54 -15.99
C ASP A 181 -0.33 -32.82 -14.48
N PRO A 182 0.49 -32.00 -13.79
CA PRO A 182 0.75 -32.24 -12.38
C PRO A 182 -0.50 -31.98 -11.54
N VAL A 183 -0.72 -32.85 -10.55
CA VAL A 183 -1.85 -32.79 -9.62
C VAL A 183 -1.40 -32.07 -8.35
N GLY A 184 -2.09 -30.99 -8.01
CA GLY A 184 -1.79 -30.21 -6.82
C GLY A 184 -2.59 -28.93 -6.81
N GLY A 185 -2.34 -28.07 -7.79
CA GLY A 185 -3.13 -26.87 -7.96
C GLY A 185 -2.71 -26.00 -9.12
N SER A 186 -3.34 -24.83 -9.19
CA SER A 186 -3.03 -23.79 -10.17
C SER A 186 -3.14 -22.42 -9.53
N ILE A 187 -2.33 -21.48 -10.04
CA ILE A 187 -2.39 -20.07 -9.66
C ILE A 187 -2.67 -19.28 -10.93
N GLU A 188 -3.62 -18.36 -10.87
CA GLU A 188 -3.97 -17.41 -11.91
C GLU A 188 -3.88 -15.99 -11.33
N THR A 189 -3.24 -15.06 -12.02
CA THR A 189 -3.12 -13.66 -11.57
C THR A 189 -3.81 -12.72 -12.53
N PHE A 190 -4.35 -11.61 -12.03
CA PHE A 190 -5.21 -10.71 -12.79
C PHE A 190 -4.75 -9.25 -12.64
N ASN A 191 -5.20 -8.40 -13.56
CA ASN A 191 -5.01 -6.95 -13.44
C ASN A 191 -5.90 -6.33 -12.35
N ASN A 192 -7.04 -6.97 -12.04
CA ASN A 192 -8.00 -6.49 -11.07
C ASN A 192 -8.84 -7.65 -10.51
N SER A 193 -9.48 -7.41 -9.36
CA SER A 193 -10.31 -8.41 -8.67
C SER A 193 -11.63 -8.72 -9.39
N SER A 194 -12.15 -7.82 -10.23
CA SER A 194 -13.42 -8.06 -10.94
C SER A 194 -13.28 -9.19 -11.96
N ASP A 195 -12.21 -9.17 -12.77
CA ASP A 195 -11.93 -10.22 -13.75
C ASP A 195 -11.64 -11.56 -13.06
N LEU A 196 -10.97 -11.50 -11.90
CA LEU A 196 -10.70 -12.66 -11.06
C LEU A 196 -12.01 -13.32 -10.58
N GLU A 197 -12.94 -12.54 -10.02
CA GLU A 197 -14.18 -13.09 -9.46
C GLU A 197 -15.03 -13.75 -10.55
N VAL A 198 -15.14 -13.14 -11.74
CA VAL A 198 -15.81 -13.76 -12.90
C VAL A 198 -15.17 -15.10 -13.26
N ARG A 199 -13.83 -15.17 -13.28
CA ARG A 199 -13.11 -16.41 -13.56
C ARG A 199 -13.34 -17.47 -12.47
N LYS A 200 -13.33 -17.07 -11.21
CA LYS A 200 -13.60 -17.96 -10.08
C LYS A 200 -15.02 -18.52 -10.14
N GLU A 201 -16.02 -17.68 -10.37
CA GLU A 201 -17.43 -18.10 -10.50
C GLU A 201 -17.61 -19.13 -11.62
N TYR A 202 -16.98 -18.91 -12.78
CA TYR A 202 -16.98 -19.86 -13.88
C TYR A 202 -16.40 -21.23 -13.47
N CYS A 203 -15.23 -21.23 -12.82
CA CYS A 203 -14.60 -22.48 -12.38
C CYS A 203 -15.44 -23.20 -11.31
N GLU A 204 -15.98 -22.47 -10.34
CA GLU A 204 -16.86 -23.04 -9.32
C GLU A 204 -18.13 -23.66 -9.91
N ALA A 205 -18.72 -23.03 -10.93
CA ALA A 205 -19.89 -23.58 -11.62
C ALA A 205 -19.56 -24.95 -12.25
N ILE A 206 -18.39 -25.08 -12.87
CA ILE A 206 -17.92 -26.36 -13.42
C ILE A 206 -17.71 -27.38 -12.30
N SER A 207 -16.99 -27.03 -11.23
CA SER A 207 -16.76 -27.92 -10.08
C SER A 207 -18.06 -28.42 -9.44
N LYS A 208 -19.08 -27.56 -9.35
CA LYS A 208 -20.41 -27.93 -8.81
C LYS A 208 -21.16 -28.89 -9.75
N SER A 209 -20.98 -28.75 -11.06
CA SER A 209 -21.65 -29.59 -12.06
C SER A 209 -20.99 -30.96 -12.24
N ILE A 210 -19.67 -31.06 -12.05
CA ILE A 210 -18.88 -32.27 -12.29
C ILE A 210 -17.99 -32.52 -11.06
N PRO A 211 -18.40 -33.39 -10.11
CA PRO A 211 -17.69 -33.58 -8.84
C PRO A 211 -16.24 -34.03 -8.94
N ILE A 212 -15.86 -34.72 -10.02
CA ILE A 212 -14.46 -35.12 -10.26
C ILE A 212 -13.54 -33.91 -10.50
N PHE A 213 -14.10 -32.75 -10.89
CA PHE A 213 -13.38 -31.46 -11.03
C PHE A 213 -13.55 -30.55 -9.81
N ALA A 214 -13.94 -31.08 -8.66
CA ALA A 214 -13.98 -30.29 -7.43
C ALA A 214 -12.58 -29.75 -7.10
N GLN A 215 -12.52 -28.48 -6.69
CA GLN A 215 -11.29 -27.80 -6.27
C GLN A 215 -11.60 -26.91 -5.06
N TYR A 216 -10.58 -26.60 -4.27
CA TYR A 216 -10.64 -25.52 -3.27
C TYR A 216 -10.23 -24.20 -3.94
N TYR A 217 -10.91 -23.12 -3.61
CA TYR A 217 -10.74 -21.80 -4.24
C TYR A 217 -10.36 -20.76 -3.20
N TYR A 218 -9.20 -20.13 -3.36
CA TYR A 218 -8.70 -19.10 -2.45
C TYR A 218 -8.32 -17.83 -3.22
N VAL A 219 -8.67 -16.68 -2.66
CA VAL A 219 -8.43 -15.36 -3.27
C VAL A 219 -7.56 -14.52 -2.35
N ASN A 220 -6.53 -13.88 -2.90
CA ASN A 220 -5.74 -12.86 -2.23
C ASN A 220 -5.45 -11.71 -3.19
N GLY A 221 -6.08 -10.56 -2.98
CA GLY A 221 -5.96 -9.40 -3.88
C GLY A 221 -6.40 -9.75 -5.30
N ASN A 222 -5.47 -9.68 -6.26
CA ASN A 222 -5.70 -10.00 -7.67
C ASN A 222 -5.20 -11.42 -8.04
N TYR A 223 -5.08 -12.32 -7.07
CA TYR A 223 -4.54 -13.65 -7.25
C TYR A 223 -5.57 -14.72 -6.87
N LEU A 224 -5.76 -15.70 -7.75
CA LEU A 224 -6.62 -16.87 -7.53
C LEU A 224 -5.74 -18.10 -7.40
N LEU A 225 -5.85 -18.79 -6.27
CA LEU A 225 -5.27 -20.10 -6.05
C LEU A 225 -6.38 -21.14 -6.08
N ARG A 226 -6.20 -22.18 -6.89
CA ARG A 226 -7.07 -23.35 -6.96
C ARG A 226 -6.29 -24.59 -6.56
N ILE A 227 -6.80 -25.36 -5.61
CA ILE A 227 -6.17 -26.61 -5.14
C ILE A 227 -7.03 -27.79 -5.59
N ASP A 228 -6.43 -28.79 -6.22
CA ASP A 228 -7.13 -29.97 -6.72
C ASP A 228 -7.70 -30.81 -5.57
N ASN A 229 -8.85 -31.45 -5.76
CA ASN A 229 -9.50 -32.29 -4.72
C ASN A 229 -8.67 -33.49 -4.24
N ALA A 230 -7.65 -33.90 -5.00
CA ALA A 230 -6.71 -34.94 -4.61
C ALA A 230 -5.82 -34.50 -3.43
N VAL A 231 -5.60 -33.19 -3.27
CA VAL A 231 -4.94 -32.63 -2.08
C VAL A 231 -5.93 -32.63 -0.93
N THR A 232 -5.53 -33.16 0.22
CA THR A 232 -6.40 -33.23 1.40
C THR A 232 -6.81 -31.83 1.87
N LEU A 233 -7.99 -31.70 2.48
CA LEU A 233 -8.46 -30.42 3.06
C LEU A 233 -7.45 -29.83 4.06
N GLU A 234 -6.76 -30.67 4.85
CA GLU A 234 -5.74 -30.22 5.79
C GLU A 234 -4.56 -29.55 5.05
N ASN A 235 -4.08 -30.16 3.97
CA ASN A 235 -3.00 -29.59 3.17
C ASN A 235 -3.48 -28.35 2.40
N ALA A 236 -4.69 -28.35 1.82
CA ALA A 236 -5.28 -27.20 1.15
C ALA A 236 -5.35 -25.96 2.07
N LYS A 237 -5.69 -26.14 3.35
CA LYS A 237 -5.66 -25.05 4.35
C LYS A 237 -4.26 -24.48 4.59
N LYS A 238 -3.20 -25.30 4.54
CA LYS A 238 -1.81 -24.81 4.64
C LYS A 238 -1.48 -23.90 3.45
N TYR A 239 -1.96 -24.24 2.25
CA TYR A 239 -1.85 -23.35 1.09
C TYR A 239 -2.63 -22.06 1.28
N GLU A 240 -3.88 -22.11 1.74
CA GLU A 240 -4.70 -20.93 2.02
C GLU A 240 -3.98 -19.95 2.97
N GLU A 241 -3.48 -20.46 4.10
CA GLU A 241 -2.80 -19.65 5.13
C GLU A 241 -1.51 -19.01 4.62
N ALA A 242 -0.74 -19.72 3.80
CA ALA A 242 0.47 -19.19 3.18
C ALA A 242 0.14 -18.18 2.07
N PHE A 243 -0.83 -18.51 1.22
CA PHE A 243 -1.26 -17.69 0.11
C PHE A 243 -1.84 -16.34 0.56
N ALA A 244 -2.58 -16.32 1.68
CA ALA A 244 -3.10 -15.09 2.29
C ALA A 244 -2.02 -14.09 2.75
N LYS A 245 -0.75 -14.53 2.85
CA LYS A 245 0.39 -13.69 3.27
C LYS A 245 1.15 -13.06 2.11
N ILE A 246 0.86 -13.46 0.87
CA ILE A 246 1.47 -12.89 -0.34
C ILE A 246 1.04 -11.43 -0.51
N LYS A 247 1.96 -10.54 -0.86
CA LYS A 247 1.73 -9.08 -1.02
C LYS A 247 2.47 -8.53 -2.23
#